data_AF-U5S4I1-F1
#
_entry.id   AF-U5S4I1-F1
#
_cell.length_a   1.000
_cell.length_b   1.000
_cell.length_c   1.000
_cell.angle_alpha   90.00
_cell.angle_beta   90.00
_cell.angle_gamma   90.00
#
_symmetry.space_group_name_H-M   'P 1'
#
loop_
_entity.id
_entity.type
_entity.pdbx_description
1 polymer ?
#
loop_
_entity_poly.entity_id
_entity_poly.type
_entity_poly.pdbx_seq_one_letter_code
_entity_poly.pdbx_strand_id
1 'polypeptide(L)'
;RFKYAHSVPMDPCSSIAYPLFTEVEARIQHFIAGLGYNSMGGGVEAWGPGGAFGNLSGLGEQSRVSSIIEPRYGSNTKGSLRMLTDLPLAPTKPIDAGIREFCKTCGICAEHCPTQA
;
A
#
# COMPACT_ATOMS: atom_id res chain seq x y z
N ARG A 1 22.75 6.10 -6.11
CA ARG A 1 22.19 7.07 -7.09
C ARG A 1 20.67 6.92 -7.05
N PHE A 2 19.96 7.82 -6.34
CA PHE A 2 18.50 7.81 -6.30
C PHE A 2 17.95 8.04 -7.71
N LYS A 3 17.01 7.21 -8.16
CA LYS A 3 16.32 7.39 -9.43
C LYS A 3 15.23 8.43 -9.20
N TYR A 4 15.45 9.66 -9.67
CA TYR A 4 14.42 10.68 -9.61
C TYR A 4 13.36 10.41 -10.68
N ALA A 5 12.10 10.29 -10.26
CA ALA A 5 10.97 10.37 -11.16
C ALA A 5 10.63 11.87 -11.36
N HIS A 6 11.21 12.50 -12.37
CA HIS A 6 10.94 13.89 -12.73
C HIS A 6 9.69 14.06 -13.62
N SER A 7 8.89 13.00 -13.82
CA SER A 7 7.76 13.05 -14.75
C SER A 7 6.48 13.50 -14.04
N VAL A 8 5.98 14.66 -14.49
CA VAL A 8 4.62 15.16 -14.28
C VAL A 8 3.53 14.17 -14.80
N PRO A 9 3.76 13.33 -15.83
CA PRO A 9 2.89 12.19 -16.07
C PRO A 9 3.16 11.07 -15.05
N MET A 10 2.06 10.46 -14.59
CA MET A 10 2.02 9.24 -13.78
C MET A 10 3.12 8.26 -14.22
N ASP A 11 4.00 7.88 -13.29
CA ASP A 11 5.14 7.02 -13.61
C ASP A 11 4.65 5.70 -14.26
N PRO A 12 5.39 5.11 -15.21
CA PRO A 12 4.91 3.92 -15.93
C PRO A 12 4.63 2.73 -15.00
N CYS A 13 5.28 2.66 -13.82
CA CYS A 13 4.98 1.61 -12.85
C CYS A 13 3.60 1.84 -12.21
N SER A 14 3.19 3.07 -11.94
CA SER A 14 1.82 3.41 -11.52
C SER A 14 0.78 3.02 -12.57
N SER A 15 1.04 3.32 -13.85
CA SER A 15 0.11 3.00 -14.94
C SER A 15 -0.09 1.49 -15.14
N ILE A 16 0.86 0.67 -14.68
CA ILE A 16 0.74 -0.80 -14.68
C ILE A 16 0.10 -1.30 -13.38
N ALA A 17 0.49 -0.73 -12.23
CA ALA A 17 0.08 -1.22 -10.92
C ALA A 17 -1.42 -1.00 -10.63
N TYR A 18 -1.97 0.17 -10.97
CA TYR A 18 -3.37 0.47 -10.68
C TYR A 18 -4.36 -0.44 -11.44
N PRO A 19 -4.20 -0.69 -12.76
CA PRO A 19 -5.02 -1.67 -13.46
C PRO A 19 -4.85 -3.09 -12.92
N LEU A 20 -3.63 -3.46 -12.52
CA LEU A 20 -3.36 -4.76 -11.92
C LEU A 20 -4.14 -4.95 -10.60
N PHE A 21 -4.31 -3.91 -9.79
CA PHE A 21 -5.13 -4.00 -8.59
C PHE A 21 -6.58 -4.32 -8.89
N THR A 22 -7.18 -3.67 -9.89
CA THR A 22 -8.56 -3.95 -10.29
C THR A 22 -8.72 -5.40 -10.76
N GLU A 23 -7.76 -5.89 -11.55
CA GLU A 23 -7.78 -7.28 -12.02
C GLU A 23 -7.64 -8.28 -10.86
N VAL A 24 -6.69 -8.04 -9.95
CA VAL A 24 -6.48 -8.90 -8.77
C VAL A 24 -7.71 -8.85 -7.85
N GLU A 25 -8.28 -7.68 -7.62
CA GLU A 25 -9.49 -7.50 -6.81
C GLU A 25 -10.65 -8.33 -7.39
N ALA A 26 -10.92 -8.19 -8.69
CA ALA A 26 -11.98 -8.92 -9.35
C ALA A 26 -11.78 -10.44 -9.23
N ARG A 27 -10.55 -10.93 -9.44
CA ARG A 27 -10.23 -12.36 -9.31
C ARG A 27 -10.45 -12.87 -7.89
N ILE A 28 -10.02 -12.13 -6.88
CA ILE A 28 -10.22 -12.50 -5.48
C ILE A 28 -11.72 -12.48 -5.13
N GLN A 29 -12.48 -11.50 -5.61
CA GLN A 29 -13.93 -11.46 -5.36
C GLN A 29 -14.65 -12.68 -5.93
N HIS A 30 -14.34 -13.07 -7.18
CA HIS A 30 -14.92 -14.28 -7.79
C HIS A 30 -14.52 -15.54 -7.02
N PHE A 31 -13.27 -15.62 -6.55
CA PHE A 31 -12.81 -16.74 -5.73
C PHE A 31 -13.59 -16.84 -4.41
N ILE A 32 -13.76 -15.74 -3.68
CA ILE A 32 -14.52 -15.70 -2.42
C ILE A 32 -15.99 -16.04 -2.66
N ALA A 33 -16.59 -15.53 -3.74
CA ALA A 33 -17.95 -15.88 -4.14
C ALA A 33 -18.08 -17.39 -4.45
N GLY A 34 -17.07 -17.99 -5.09
CA GLY A 34 -17.00 -19.44 -5.33
C GLY A 34 -16.92 -20.29 -4.06
N LEU A 35 -16.42 -19.72 -2.96
CA LEU A 35 -16.44 -20.36 -1.64
C LEU A 35 -17.78 -20.22 -0.90
N GLY A 36 -18.73 -19.48 -1.46
CA GLY A 36 -20.05 -19.22 -0.86
C GLY A 36 -20.09 -18.01 0.09
N TYR A 37 -19.07 -17.17 0.05
CA TYR A 37 -18.94 -15.97 0.91
C TYR A 37 -19.12 -14.70 0.09
N ASN A 38 -19.54 -13.62 0.74
CA ASN A 38 -19.65 -12.30 0.14
C ASN A 38 -18.32 -11.56 0.22
N SER A 39 -18.01 -10.78 -0.82
CA SER A 39 -16.89 -9.84 -0.79
C SER A 39 -17.25 -8.53 -1.49
N MET A 40 -16.81 -7.42 -0.91
CA MET A 40 -16.97 -6.08 -1.46
C MET A 40 -15.59 -5.47 -1.71
N GLY A 41 -15.20 -5.45 -2.97
CA GLY A 41 -14.11 -4.63 -3.48
C GLY A 41 -14.53 -3.16 -3.58
N GLY A 42 -13.55 -2.30 -3.86
CA GLY A 42 -13.77 -0.87 -4.10
C GLY A 42 -12.50 -0.14 -4.55
N GLY A 43 -11.49 -0.88 -5.01
CA GLY A 43 -10.23 -0.33 -5.45
C GLY A 43 -9.41 0.31 -4.32
N VAL A 44 -8.47 1.17 -4.72
CA VAL A 44 -7.49 1.79 -3.81
C VAL A 44 -8.05 2.93 -2.95
N GLU A 45 -9.25 3.44 -3.24
CA GLU A 45 -9.85 4.58 -2.53
C GLU A 45 -10.95 4.17 -1.54
N ALA A 46 -11.58 3.00 -1.73
CA ALA A 46 -12.66 2.55 -0.87
C ALA A 46 -12.17 2.10 0.52
N TRP A 47 -13.11 1.99 1.46
CA TRP A 47 -12.93 1.42 2.80
C TRP A 47 -11.96 2.18 3.73
N GLY A 48 -11.42 3.34 3.33
CA GLY A 48 -10.64 4.25 4.18
C GLY A 48 -9.21 4.50 3.69
N PRO A 49 -8.30 4.99 4.56
CA PRO A 49 -6.91 5.26 4.16
C PRO A 49 -6.09 3.97 4.04
N GLY A 50 -5.50 3.70 2.88
CA GLY A 50 -4.66 2.50 2.66
C GLY A 50 -3.50 2.37 3.65
N GLY A 51 -2.93 3.50 4.06
CA GLY A 51 -1.86 3.57 5.07
C GLY A 51 -2.27 2.99 6.44
N ALA A 52 -3.50 3.24 6.88
CA ALA A 52 -3.98 2.72 8.17
C ALA A 52 -4.13 1.20 8.13
N PHE A 53 -4.78 0.69 7.08
CA PHE A 53 -5.03 -0.75 6.94
C PHE A 53 -3.75 -1.55 6.69
N GLY A 54 -2.80 -1.04 5.90
CA GLY A 54 -1.54 -1.76 5.68
C GLY A 54 -0.68 -1.83 6.95
N ASN A 55 -0.76 -0.83 7.84
CA ASN A 55 -0.13 -0.91 9.16
C ASN A 55 -0.80 -1.96 10.05
N LEU A 56 -2.14 -1.94 10.09
CA LEU A 56 -2.92 -2.88 10.91
C LEU A 56 -2.78 -4.34 10.44
N SER A 57 -2.69 -4.56 9.12
CA SER A 57 -2.51 -5.88 8.54
C SER A 57 -1.06 -6.38 8.57
N GLY A 58 -0.11 -5.55 9.02
CA GLY A 58 1.31 -5.92 9.08
C GLY A 58 2.01 -5.97 7.72
N LEU A 59 1.47 -5.31 6.69
CA LEU A 59 2.15 -5.17 5.40
C LEU A 59 3.38 -4.25 5.49
N GLY A 60 3.37 -3.30 6.42
CA GLY A 60 4.50 -2.39 6.61
C GLY A 60 4.28 -1.42 7.75
N GLU A 61 5.15 -0.42 7.83
CA GLU A 61 5.05 0.67 8.80
C GLU A 61 4.89 2.04 8.15
N GLN A 62 4.17 2.92 8.85
CA GLN A 62 4.06 4.32 8.50
C GLN A 62 5.43 5.01 8.51
N SER A 63 5.78 5.63 7.38
CA SER A 63 7.03 6.35 7.19
C SER A 63 6.85 7.86 7.13
N ARG A 64 7.97 8.61 7.07
CA ARG A 64 7.99 10.09 6.97
C ARG A 64 7.27 10.63 5.73
N VAL A 65 7.31 9.92 4.60
CA VAL A 65 6.65 10.33 3.35
C VAL A 65 5.13 10.08 3.37
N SER A 66 4.56 9.80 4.55
CA SER A 66 3.14 9.52 4.77
C SER A 66 2.59 8.27 4.05
N SER A 67 3.45 7.50 3.39
CA SER A 67 3.14 6.16 2.90
C SER A 67 3.69 5.07 3.83
N ILE A 68 3.18 3.86 3.65
CA ILE A 68 3.76 2.67 4.26
C ILE A 68 5.05 2.31 3.53
N ILE A 69 6.05 1.85 4.29
CA ILE A 69 7.22 1.17 3.75
C ILE A 69 7.11 -0.31 4.11
N GLU A 70 7.20 -1.17 3.10
CA GLU A 70 7.28 -2.62 3.29
C GLU A 70 8.76 -3.03 3.47
N PRO A 71 9.09 -3.90 4.44
CA PRO A 71 10.47 -4.33 4.67
C PRO A 71 11.16 -4.95 3.45
N ARG A 72 10.39 -5.60 2.57
CA ARG A 72 10.92 -6.31 1.39
C ARG A 72 11.10 -5.42 0.16
N TYR A 73 10.14 -4.54 -0.11
CA TYR A 73 10.10 -3.75 -1.36
C TYR A 73 10.29 -2.25 -1.15
N GLY A 74 10.44 -1.81 0.10
CA GLY A 74 10.66 -0.42 0.46
C GLY A 74 9.42 0.45 0.26
N SER A 75 9.63 1.73 -0.07
CA SER A 75 8.57 2.71 -0.28
C SER A 75 7.94 2.66 -1.67
N ASN A 76 8.40 1.79 -2.56
CA ASN A 76 7.94 1.74 -3.96
C ASN A 76 6.74 0.80 -4.16
N THR A 77 5.98 0.53 -3.10
CA THR A 77 4.73 -0.21 -3.14
C THR A 77 3.57 0.74 -3.43
N LYS A 78 2.66 0.38 -4.33
CA LYS A 78 1.52 1.22 -4.69
C LYS A 78 0.34 0.99 -3.74
N GLY A 79 0.47 1.43 -2.49
CA GLY A 79 -0.60 1.33 -1.49
C GLY A 79 -1.07 -0.10 -1.18
N SER A 80 -2.06 -0.22 -0.29
CA SER A 80 -2.64 -1.49 0.11
C SER A 80 -4.06 -1.62 -0.47
N LEU A 81 -4.25 -2.56 -1.40
CA LEU A 81 -5.58 -2.94 -1.88
C LEU A 81 -6.36 -3.62 -0.76
N ARG A 82 -7.64 -3.26 -0.61
CA ARG A 82 -8.47 -3.67 0.53
C ARG A 82 -9.85 -4.06 0.05
N MET A 83 -10.35 -5.16 0.58
CA MET A 83 -11.72 -5.62 0.36
C MET A 83 -12.31 -6.10 1.68
N LEU A 84 -13.62 -5.96 1.82
CA LEU A 84 -14.35 -6.54 2.94
C LEU A 84 -14.92 -7.88 2.53
N THR A 85 -14.95 -8.82 3.46
CA THR A 85 -15.59 -10.13 3.27
C THR A 85 -16.13 -10.66 4.58
N ASP A 86 -17.18 -11.48 4.50
CA ASP A 86 -17.71 -12.27 5.60
C ASP A 86 -17.00 -13.64 5.75
N LEU A 87 -16.03 -13.94 4.89
CA LEU A 87 -15.15 -15.10 5.01
C LEU A 87 -14.36 -15.02 6.33
N PRO A 88 -14.44 -16.04 7.22
CA PRO A 88 -13.69 -16.04 8.47
C PRO A 88 -12.20 -16.17 8.20
N LEU A 89 -11.47 -15.07 8.40
CA LEU A 89 -10.01 -15.00 8.25
C LEU A 89 -9.35 -14.71 9.59
N ALA A 90 -8.22 -15.36 9.86
CA ALA A 90 -7.41 -15.04 11.03
C ALA A 90 -6.75 -13.65 10.85
N PRO A 91 -6.90 -12.72 11.80
CA PRO A 91 -6.27 -11.41 11.70
C PRO A 91 -4.75 -11.54 11.78
N THR A 92 -4.05 -10.82 10.91
CA THR A 92 -2.61 -10.64 11.00
C THR A 92 -2.28 -9.59 12.07
N LYS A 93 -1.02 -9.56 12.51
CA LYS A 93 -0.53 -8.60 13.50
C LYS A 93 0.25 -7.49 12.80
N PRO A 94 0.19 -6.25 13.32
CA PRO A 94 1.13 -5.20 12.92
C PRO A 94 2.58 -5.64 13.11
N ILE A 95 3.49 -5.04 12.33
CA ILE A 95 4.92 -5.32 12.38
C ILE A 95 5.70 -4.15 13.00
N ASP A 96 6.89 -4.47 13.52
CA ASP A 96 7.93 -3.50 13.89
C ASP A 96 9.26 -3.95 13.27
N ALA A 97 9.58 -3.33 12.14
CA ALA A 97 10.83 -3.38 11.39
C ALA A 97 11.73 -2.16 11.66
N GLY A 98 11.39 -1.28 12.61
CA GLY A 98 12.19 -0.10 12.95
C GLY A 98 12.17 1.00 11.90
N ILE A 99 11.21 0.98 10.96
CA ILE A 99 11.11 1.97 9.88
C ILE A 99 10.80 3.35 10.46
N ARG A 100 9.92 3.42 11.46
CA ARG A 100 9.62 4.67 12.16
C ARG A 100 10.87 5.27 12.80
N GLU A 101 11.67 4.46 13.48
CA GLU A 101 12.89 4.91 14.15
C GLU A 101 13.94 5.40 13.15
N PHE A 102 14.13 4.66 12.06
CA PHE A 102 14.97 5.09 10.94
C PHE A 102 14.51 6.42 10.33
N CYS A 103 13.19 6.59 10.16
CA CYS A 103 12.62 7.83 9.63
C CYS A 103 12.94 9.05 10.50
N LYS A 104 13.12 8.91 11.82
CA LYS A 104 13.44 10.04 12.72
C LYS A 104 14.76 10.72 12.37
N THR A 105 15.76 9.96 11.93
CA THR A 105 17.11 10.49 11.65
C THR A 105 17.42 10.63 10.17
N CYS A 106 16.74 9.90 9.28
CA CYS A 106 17.09 9.84 7.86
C CYS A 106 16.87 11.15 7.07
N GLY A 107 15.66 11.72 7.06
CA GLY A 107 15.39 13.02 6.42
C GLY A 107 15.49 13.10 4.89
N ILE A 108 16.03 12.09 4.19
CA ILE A 108 16.33 12.12 2.74
C ILE A 108 15.14 12.54 1.87
N CYS A 109 13.93 12.05 2.17
CA CYS A 109 12.74 12.41 1.42
C CYS A 109 12.35 13.88 1.58
N ALA A 110 12.60 14.49 2.74
CA ALA A 110 12.34 15.92 2.98
C ALA A 110 13.38 16.80 2.28
N GLU A 111 14.66 16.41 2.29
CA GLU A 111 15.75 17.15 1.64
C GLU A 111 15.60 17.19 0.11
N HIS A 112 15.12 16.10 -0.49
CA HIS A 112 15.00 15.96 -1.94
C HIS A 112 13.60 16.23 -2.49
N CYS A 113 12.63 16.61 -1.64
CA CYS A 113 11.28 16.93 -2.08
C CYS A 113 11.28 18.18 -2.96
N PRO A 114 10.89 18.10 -4.25
CA PRO A 114 10.90 19.26 -5.16
C PRO A 114 10.01 20.42 -4.69
N THR A 115 8.95 20.10 -3.94
CA THR A 115 7.96 21.06 -3.44
C THR A 115 8.14 21.42 -1.98
N GLN A 116 9.09 20.79 -1.27
CA GLN A 116 9.27 20.94 0.19
C GLN A 116 7.96 20.77 0.98
N ALA A 117 7.12 19.84 0.52
CA ALA A 117 5.86 19.47 1.16
C ALA A 117 6.08 18.74 2.49
#